data_AF-A0A3B9EZU7-F1
#
_entry.id   AF-A0A3B9EZU7-F1
#
_cell.length_a   1.000
_cell.length_b   1.000
_cell.length_c   1.000
_cell.angle_alpha   90.00
_cell.angle_beta   90.00
_cell.angle_gamma   90.00
#
_symmetry.space_group_name_H-M   'P 1'
#
loop_
_entity.id
_entity.type
_entity.pdbx_description
1 polymer ?
#
loop_
_entity_poly.entity_id
_entity_poly.type
_entity_poly.pdbx_seq_one_letter_code
_entity_poly.pdbx_strand_id
1 'polypeptide(L)'
;MKNKPVYVLGTGLSHDSSTVLLKDGVVCVGIEKERLSRIKHDNGNDTLAIQYCLDAEGISLEDIDLVVQTANFEIPDAAYHQGPRLFTTPDHPPVINISHHLAHAYSAIGTCPFDECYVMVIDGCGSPFSQYREIHPELPGDFMADFSSTSEMLCEKDSFYHFDGQHLRTLQKDFSPMAAAEAGKPHFPTTRHSIGGFYSAVSHYVFGNMDDVGKLMGLAPFGKAGTIVQDVFYLENSRLMVRDDWNLHLTRPSYSYDHFLENFEYYANVACWAQEEVEKAVVWCIKNRLGNNTQSKLCFSGGVALNAVANARLLKNLGHKHVYFEPAAADNGLALGCAYYGWLAHLQQARVKHNGTTCFGRSYRPEEIEKAIRPYAHKWEGRDLPEEELLISCAKSLCKGQTIAWFQEGSEFGPRALGRRSILAHPGIQGLQQHINRHIKFREDFRPFAPAVQEEKVDLFFENGIPSPYMILIDQTRDEYLEKLSNVTHRNGSARVQTVSRKWNLRFWKLIEEFGQQSGIPVLLNTSLNKKGMPMVESPAEALAFFEETALDVLVMGTKMLTKRNQQGSLLP
;
A
#
# COMPACT_ATOMS: atom_id res chain seq x y z
N MET A 1 -15.06 -36.13 14.48
CA MET A 1 -14.85 -34.91 15.28
C MET A 1 -14.26 -33.88 14.35
N LYS A 2 -14.77 -32.64 14.28
CA LYS A 2 -14.08 -31.60 13.52
C LYS A 2 -12.79 -31.27 14.29
N ASN A 3 -11.63 -31.28 13.62
CA ASN A 3 -10.39 -30.82 14.25
C ASN A 3 -10.55 -29.37 14.72
N LYS A 4 -9.93 -29.02 15.86
CA LYS A 4 -9.83 -27.63 16.32
C LYS A 4 -9.11 -26.82 15.21
N PRO A 5 -9.59 -25.62 14.83
CA PRO A 5 -8.87 -24.76 13.90
C PRO A 5 -7.48 -24.42 14.43
N VAL A 6 -6.52 -24.27 13.51
CA VAL A 6 -5.16 -23.80 13.84
C VAL A 6 -5.08 -22.30 13.57
N TYR A 7 -4.68 -21.53 14.59
CA TYR A 7 -4.56 -20.08 14.54
C TYR A 7 -3.09 -19.64 14.61
N VAL A 8 -2.67 -18.86 13.61
CA VAL A 8 -1.34 -18.23 13.57
C VAL A 8 -1.51 -16.72 13.52
N LEU A 9 -0.95 -16.02 14.49
CA LEU A 9 -1.00 -14.57 14.58
C LEU A 9 0.35 -13.97 14.17
N GLY A 10 0.35 -13.15 13.13
CA GLY A 10 1.51 -12.38 12.70
C GLY A 10 1.44 -10.93 13.18
N THR A 11 2.55 -10.39 13.68
CA THR A 11 2.66 -8.99 14.11
C THR A 11 3.83 -8.30 13.43
N GLY A 12 3.56 -7.25 12.66
CA GLY A 12 4.56 -6.39 12.03
C GLY A 12 4.78 -5.18 12.92
N LEU A 13 5.95 -5.08 13.53
CA LEU A 13 6.26 -4.09 14.57
C LEU A 13 7.25 -3.04 14.05
N SER A 14 6.89 -2.33 12.98
CA SER A 14 7.72 -1.24 12.45
C SER A 14 6.97 0.10 12.50
N HIS A 15 7.49 1.11 11.79
CA HIS A 15 6.81 2.38 11.52
C HIS A 15 5.41 2.24 10.88
N ASP A 16 5.05 1.09 10.30
CA ASP A 16 3.69 0.78 9.85
C ASP A 16 3.13 -0.47 10.56
N SER A 17 2.88 -0.36 11.87
CA SER A 17 2.52 -1.53 12.66
C SER A 17 1.19 -2.16 12.23
N SER A 18 1.16 -3.49 12.16
CA SER A 18 -0.02 -4.23 11.71
C SER A 18 -0.14 -5.60 12.38
N THR A 19 -1.32 -6.21 12.29
CA THR A 19 -1.57 -7.57 12.78
C THR A 19 -2.43 -8.33 11.79
N VAL A 20 -2.11 -9.60 11.59
CA VAL A 20 -2.85 -10.53 10.73
C VAL A 20 -3.06 -11.86 11.47
N LEU A 21 -4.27 -12.38 11.41
CA LEU A 21 -4.65 -13.68 11.94
C LEU A 21 -4.95 -14.63 10.78
N LEU A 22 -4.25 -15.76 10.74
CA LEU A 22 -4.60 -16.89 9.90
C LEU A 22 -5.44 -17.89 10.69
N LYS A 23 -6.40 -18.49 10.01
CA LYS A 23 -7.17 -19.66 10.45
C LYS A 23 -7.03 -20.74 9.40
N ASP A 24 -6.43 -21.87 9.76
CA ASP A 24 -6.20 -23.01 8.86
C ASP A 24 -5.51 -22.59 7.53
N GLY A 25 -4.54 -21.68 7.63
CA GLY A 25 -3.75 -21.18 6.48
C GLY A 25 -4.42 -20.10 5.64
N VAL A 26 -5.61 -19.62 6.02
CA VAL A 26 -6.33 -18.54 5.33
C VAL A 26 -6.40 -17.30 6.22
N VAL A 27 -6.14 -16.11 5.64
CA VAL A 27 -6.34 -14.84 6.36
C VAL A 27 -7.81 -14.69 6.72
N CYS A 28 -8.11 -14.68 8.02
CA CYS A 28 -9.47 -14.45 8.50
C CYS A 28 -9.70 -12.99 8.90
N VAL A 29 -8.70 -12.36 9.54
CA VAL A 29 -8.74 -10.93 9.91
C VAL A 29 -7.34 -10.34 9.82
N GLY A 30 -7.24 -9.07 9.41
CA GLY A 30 -6.01 -8.31 9.45
C GLY A 30 -6.26 -6.81 9.43
N ILE A 31 -5.43 -6.05 10.14
CA ILE A 31 -5.60 -4.60 10.27
C ILE A 31 -4.25 -3.88 10.49
N GLU A 32 -4.13 -2.70 9.90
CA GLU A 32 -3.04 -1.76 10.17
C GLU A 32 -3.41 -0.92 11.40
N LYS A 33 -2.49 -0.80 12.38
CA LYS A 33 -2.72 -0.14 13.66
C LYS A 33 -3.18 1.31 13.47
N GLU A 34 -2.64 2.02 12.48
CA GLU A 34 -3.02 3.41 12.18
C GLU A 34 -4.53 3.59 11.99
N ARG A 35 -5.22 2.56 11.45
CA ARG A 35 -6.66 2.61 11.21
C ARG A 35 -7.47 2.60 12.50
N LEU A 36 -6.90 2.06 13.57
CA LEU A 36 -7.53 1.97 14.88
C LEU A 36 -7.11 3.13 15.78
N SER A 37 -5.80 3.45 15.83
CA SER A 37 -5.27 4.53 16.66
C SER A 37 -5.52 5.92 16.09
N ARG A 38 -5.81 6.01 14.79
CA ARG A 38 -6.03 7.24 14.03
C ARG A 38 -4.78 8.11 13.87
N ILE A 39 -3.60 7.55 14.17
CA ILE A 39 -2.29 8.17 13.97
C ILE A 39 -1.67 7.52 12.72
N LYS A 40 -1.32 8.31 11.70
CA LYS A 40 -0.69 7.74 10.47
C LYS A 40 0.69 7.18 10.79
N HIS A 41 1.04 6.04 10.19
CA HIS A 41 2.32 5.38 10.43
C HIS A 41 2.54 5.12 11.94
N ASP A 42 1.46 4.75 12.62
CA ASP A 42 1.53 4.43 14.04
C ASP A 42 2.26 3.11 14.24
N ASN A 43 3.17 3.14 15.18
CA ASN A 43 4.17 2.11 15.41
C ASN A 43 4.22 1.71 16.88
N GLY A 44 5.12 0.80 17.24
CA GLY A 44 5.29 0.38 18.62
C GLY A 44 4.27 -0.67 19.08
N ASN A 45 3.44 -0.38 20.09
CA ASN A 45 2.57 -1.38 20.73
C ASN A 45 1.41 -1.85 19.81
N ASP A 46 1.32 -3.15 19.57
CA ASP A 46 0.36 -3.82 18.67
C ASP A 46 -0.90 -4.37 19.38
N THR A 47 -1.03 -4.22 20.69
CA THR A 47 -2.17 -4.73 21.49
C THR A 47 -3.51 -4.34 20.90
N LEU A 48 -3.66 -3.11 20.39
CA LEU A 48 -4.90 -2.63 19.78
C LEU A 48 -5.27 -3.42 18.51
N ALA A 49 -4.29 -3.71 17.65
CA ALA A 49 -4.49 -4.44 16.40
C ALA A 49 -4.72 -5.95 16.67
N ILE A 50 -4.02 -6.51 17.66
CA ILE A 50 -4.25 -7.89 18.11
C ILE A 50 -5.67 -8.05 18.67
N GLN A 51 -6.08 -7.18 19.59
CA GLN A 51 -7.41 -7.25 20.18
C GLN A 51 -8.50 -7.13 19.12
N TYR A 52 -8.33 -6.24 18.14
CA TYR A 52 -9.25 -6.14 17.00
C TYR A 52 -9.39 -7.46 16.25
N CYS A 53 -8.28 -8.17 15.97
CA CYS A 53 -8.32 -9.45 15.27
C CYS A 53 -9.02 -10.54 16.09
N LEU A 54 -8.71 -10.61 17.39
CA LEU A 54 -9.34 -11.54 18.33
C LEU A 54 -10.85 -11.30 18.46
N ASP A 55 -11.27 -10.04 18.64
CA ASP A 55 -12.67 -9.64 18.76
C ASP A 55 -13.46 -9.92 17.46
N ALA A 56 -12.84 -9.70 16.31
CA ALA A 56 -13.46 -9.93 15.01
C ALA A 56 -13.69 -11.42 14.72
N GLU A 57 -12.76 -12.30 15.11
CA GLU A 57 -12.89 -13.75 14.98
C GLU A 57 -13.69 -14.39 16.14
N GLY A 58 -13.82 -13.69 17.27
CA GLY A 58 -14.54 -14.17 18.45
C GLY A 58 -13.77 -15.21 19.26
N ILE A 59 -12.44 -15.07 19.31
CA ILE A 59 -11.52 -15.96 20.04
C ILE A 59 -10.71 -15.18 21.08
N SER A 60 -10.01 -15.91 21.94
CA SER A 60 -9.11 -15.37 22.96
C SER A 60 -7.65 -15.63 22.60
N LEU A 61 -6.72 -15.06 23.37
CA LEU A 61 -5.29 -15.37 23.24
C LEU A 61 -4.96 -16.85 23.51
N GLU A 62 -5.78 -17.54 24.30
CA GLU A 62 -5.61 -18.97 24.61
C GLU A 62 -5.93 -19.87 23.40
N ASP A 63 -6.63 -19.33 22.40
CA ASP A 63 -6.95 -20.06 21.17
C ASP A 63 -5.85 -19.99 20.12
N ILE A 64 -4.87 -19.09 20.28
CA ILE A 64 -3.76 -18.90 19.35
C ILE A 64 -2.72 -20.01 19.53
N ASP A 65 -2.37 -20.70 18.45
CA ASP A 65 -1.38 -21.79 18.49
C ASP A 65 0.06 -21.29 18.30
N LEU A 66 0.24 -20.16 17.59
CA LEU A 66 1.55 -19.56 17.34
C LEU A 66 1.45 -18.05 17.10
N VAL A 67 2.38 -17.30 17.69
CA VAL A 67 2.63 -15.90 17.37
C VAL A 67 3.98 -15.79 16.65
N VAL A 68 3.99 -15.09 15.52
CA VAL A 68 5.21 -14.73 14.80
C VAL A 68 5.32 -13.22 14.75
N GLN A 69 6.48 -12.68 15.07
CA GLN A 69 6.73 -11.25 15.02
C GLN A 69 7.98 -10.91 14.21
N THR A 70 7.94 -9.80 13.50
CA THR A 70 9.14 -9.26 12.87
C THR A 70 10.10 -8.79 13.94
N ALA A 71 11.37 -9.14 13.80
CA ALA A 71 12.43 -8.64 14.66
C ALA A 71 12.74 -7.19 14.28
N ASN A 72 12.68 -6.28 15.24
CA ASN A 72 12.80 -4.85 14.98
C ASN A 72 14.08 -4.32 15.60
N PHE A 73 14.87 -3.66 14.77
CA PHE A 73 16.06 -2.90 15.15
C PHE A 73 15.83 -1.39 14.95
N GLU A 74 14.75 -1.01 14.24
CA GLU A 74 14.37 0.38 13.97
C GLU A 74 13.83 1.12 15.20
N ILE A 75 13.79 0.48 16.38
CA ILE A 75 13.19 1.02 17.59
C ILE A 75 14.30 1.32 18.62
N PRO A 76 14.75 2.58 18.77
CA PRO A 76 15.90 2.91 19.61
C PRO A 76 15.62 2.87 21.11
N ASP A 77 14.37 2.63 21.53
CA ASP A 77 14.01 2.71 22.95
C ASP A 77 12.89 1.73 23.33
N ALA A 78 13.08 0.96 24.40
CA ALA A 78 12.05 0.08 24.95
C ALA A 78 10.81 0.87 25.44
N ALA A 79 11.00 2.18 25.73
CA ALA A 79 9.92 3.11 26.05
C ALA A 79 8.95 3.37 24.88
N TYR A 80 9.29 2.95 23.65
CA TYR A 80 8.49 3.15 22.45
C TYR A 80 7.24 2.24 22.37
N HIS A 81 7.27 1.11 23.07
CA HIS A 81 6.11 0.25 23.30
C HIS A 81 5.42 0.64 24.62
N GLN A 82 5.00 1.89 24.82
CA GLN A 82 4.33 2.28 26.07
C GLN A 82 3.08 1.41 26.29
N GLY A 83 3.12 0.57 27.33
CA GLY A 83 2.05 -0.35 27.71
C GLY A 83 2.42 -1.83 27.53
N PRO A 84 1.81 -2.74 28.31
CA PRO A 84 2.07 -4.17 28.16
C PRO A 84 1.60 -4.65 26.77
N ARG A 85 2.44 -5.44 26.11
CA ARG A 85 1.99 -6.28 24.99
C ARG A 85 1.20 -7.46 25.54
N LEU A 86 0.31 -8.01 24.73
CA LEU A 86 -0.51 -9.17 25.14
C LEU A 86 0.34 -10.43 25.43
N PHE A 87 1.52 -10.58 24.81
CA PHE A 87 2.39 -11.77 24.93
C PHE A 87 3.48 -11.65 26.00
N THR A 88 3.16 -11.06 27.16
CA THR A 88 4.15 -10.77 28.22
C THR A 88 4.44 -11.95 29.15
N THR A 89 3.74 -13.07 29.01
CA THR A 89 3.94 -14.30 29.80
C THR A 89 4.64 -15.39 29.00
N PRO A 90 5.57 -16.17 29.60
CA PRO A 90 6.40 -17.13 28.86
C PRO A 90 5.67 -18.36 28.28
N ASP A 91 4.48 -18.70 28.80
CA ASP A 91 4.00 -20.08 28.70
C ASP A 91 2.99 -20.33 27.58
N HIS A 92 2.26 -19.31 27.09
CA HIS A 92 1.30 -19.44 25.98
C HIS A 92 0.79 -18.09 25.47
N PRO A 93 0.62 -17.88 24.15
CA PRO A 93 1.05 -18.74 23.04
C PRO A 93 2.58 -18.67 22.80
N PRO A 94 3.18 -19.66 22.13
CA PRO A 94 4.60 -19.57 21.74
C PRO A 94 4.82 -18.39 20.79
N VAL A 95 5.90 -17.66 21.01
CA VAL A 95 6.28 -16.47 20.22
C VAL A 95 7.64 -16.72 19.55
N ILE A 96 7.72 -16.51 18.24
CA ILE A 96 8.97 -16.60 17.47
C ILE A 96 9.23 -15.33 16.66
N ASN A 97 10.50 -15.08 16.38
CA ASN A 97 10.95 -13.94 15.58
C ASN A 97 11.30 -14.33 14.15
N ILE A 98 11.14 -13.39 13.23
CA ILE A 98 11.60 -13.50 11.83
C ILE A 98 12.29 -12.18 11.41
N SER A 99 13.29 -12.24 10.55
CA SER A 99 13.92 -11.04 9.97
C SER A 99 12.99 -10.29 9.00
N HIS A 100 13.27 -8.99 8.83
CA HIS A 100 12.44 -8.04 8.09
C HIS A 100 12.21 -8.44 6.63
N HIS A 101 13.27 -8.64 5.85
CA HIS A 101 13.11 -9.03 4.45
C HIS A 101 12.53 -10.43 4.27
N LEU A 102 12.66 -11.31 5.27
CA LEU A 102 12.03 -12.63 5.19
C LEU A 102 10.52 -12.49 5.41
N ALA A 103 10.07 -11.63 6.34
CA ALA A 103 8.65 -11.31 6.48
C ALA A 103 8.09 -10.72 5.17
N HIS A 104 8.78 -9.75 4.54
CA HIS A 104 8.38 -9.25 3.20
C HIS A 104 8.30 -10.34 2.13
N ALA A 105 9.19 -11.34 2.17
CA ALA A 105 9.15 -12.43 1.22
C ALA A 105 7.94 -13.36 1.47
N TYR A 106 7.67 -13.69 2.74
CA TYR A 106 6.54 -14.54 3.12
C TYR A 106 5.18 -13.87 2.88
N SER A 107 5.09 -12.54 2.98
CA SER A 107 3.84 -11.82 2.66
C SER A 107 3.49 -12.03 1.19
N ALA A 108 4.49 -11.94 0.31
CA ALA A 108 4.31 -12.12 -1.12
C ALA A 108 4.01 -13.58 -1.53
N ILE A 109 4.69 -14.60 -0.96
CA ILE A 109 4.42 -16.01 -1.36
C ILE A 109 3.09 -16.53 -0.81
N GLY A 110 2.63 -15.98 0.32
CA GLY A 110 1.37 -16.36 0.94
C GLY A 110 0.16 -15.90 0.13
N THR A 111 0.29 -14.77 -0.58
CA THR A 111 -0.79 -14.15 -1.35
C THR A 111 -0.69 -14.33 -2.86
N CYS A 112 0.51 -14.64 -3.39
CA CYS A 112 0.71 -14.74 -4.83
C CYS A 112 -0.03 -15.92 -5.45
N PRO A 113 -0.39 -15.84 -6.75
CA PRO A 113 -1.07 -16.93 -7.45
C PRO A 113 -0.12 -18.05 -7.94
N PHE A 114 1.20 -17.91 -7.75
CA PHE A 114 2.20 -18.79 -8.35
C PHE A 114 2.53 -19.96 -7.43
N ASP A 115 2.56 -21.18 -7.97
CA ASP A 115 2.97 -22.39 -7.23
C ASP A 115 4.48 -22.42 -6.97
N GLU A 116 5.27 -21.93 -7.93
CA GLU A 116 6.72 -21.74 -7.79
C GLU A 116 7.06 -20.33 -8.29
N CYS A 117 7.94 -19.62 -7.58
CA CYS A 117 8.36 -18.28 -7.98
C CYS A 117 9.68 -17.86 -7.34
N TYR A 118 10.37 -16.94 -7.99
CA TYR A 118 11.36 -16.10 -7.34
C TYR A 118 10.67 -14.99 -6.54
N VAL A 119 11.32 -14.52 -5.48
CA VAL A 119 10.83 -13.39 -4.68
C VAL A 119 11.93 -12.35 -4.60
N MET A 120 11.62 -11.13 -5.00
CA MET A 120 12.47 -9.96 -4.81
C MET A 120 11.90 -9.09 -3.69
N VAL A 121 12.76 -8.69 -2.76
CA VAL A 121 12.48 -7.66 -1.77
C VAL A 121 13.43 -6.50 -1.98
N ILE A 122 12.91 -5.29 -2.21
CA ILE A 122 13.69 -4.05 -2.27
C ILE A 122 13.05 -3.06 -1.30
N ASP A 123 13.81 -2.63 -0.30
CA ASP A 123 13.28 -1.81 0.77
C ASP A 123 14.20 -0.64 1.15
N GLY A 124 13.70 0.27 1.97
CA GLY A 124 14.49 1.36 2.56
C GLY A 124 15.62 0.81 3.43
N CYS A 125 15.27 -0.09 4.35
CA CYS A 125 16.14 -0.75 5.32
C CYS A 125 15.45 -2.03 5.80
N GLY A 126 16.16 -3.13 5.94
CA GLY A 126 15.71 -4.31 6.67
C GLY A 126 16.66 -4.66 7.80
N SER A 127 16.59 -5.89 8.31
CA SER A 127 17.30 -6.31 9.52
C SER A 127 18.82 -6.06 9.44
N PRO A 128 19.47 -5.65 10.54
CA PRO A 128 20.91 -5.62 10.67
C PRO A 128 21.46 -7.01 10.41
N PHE A 129 22.63 -7.06 9.78
CA PHE A 129 23.32 -8.31 9.51
C PHE A 129 23.52 -9.15 10.78
N SER A 130 23.84 -8.51 11.91
CA SER A 130 23.98 -9.19 13.21
C SER A 130 22.67 -9.82 13.69
N GLN A 131 21.56 -9.07 13.63
CA GLN A 131 20.24 -9.55 14.02
C GLN A 131 19.77 -10.68 13.11
N TYR A 132 19.97 -10.54 11.79
CA TYR A 132 19.65 -11.61 10.85
C TYR A 132 20.41 -12.90 11.23
N ARG A 133 21.71 -12.81 11.49
CA ARG A 133 22.54 -13.98 11.85
C ARG A 133 22.11 -14.68 13.13
N GLU A 134 21.60 -13.93 14.10
CA GLU A 134 21.12 -14.48 15.37
C GLU A 134 19.83 -15.28 15.17
N ILE A 135 18.91 -14.76 14.35
CA ILE A 135 17.60 -15.37 14.11
C ILE A 135 17.68 -16.51 13.08
N HIS A 136 18.55 -16.34 12.08
CA HIS A 136 18.65 -17.17 10.87
C HIS A 136 20.13 -17.52 10.58
N PRO A 137 20.73 -18.45 11.35
CA PRO A 137 22.16 -18.79 11.24
C PRO A 137 22.52 -19.59 9.98
N GLU A 138 21.54 -20.00 9.17
CA GLU A 138 21.69 -20.90 8.03
C GLU A 138 22.21 -20.24 6.73
N LEU A 139 22.52 -18.94 6.75
CA LEU A 139 23.15 -18.28 5.60
C LEU A 139 24.49 -18.95 5.25
N PRO A 140 24.73 -19.30 3.98
CA PRO A 140 26.01 -19.88 3.56
C PRO A 140 27.19 -18.94 3.84
N GLY A 141 28.31 -19.48 4.31
CA GLY A 141 29.50 -18.71 4.70
C GLY A 141 30.09 -17.83 3.60
N ASP A 142 29.92 -18.19 2.33
CA ASP A 142 30.40 -17.39 1.19
C ASP A 142 29.65 -16.04 1.07
N PHE A 143 28.39 -15.96 1.53
CA PHE A 143 27.67 -14.66 1.61
C PHE A 143 28.26 -13.74 2.68
N MET A 144 29.02 -14.27 3.63
CA MET A 144 29.42 -13.56 4.85
C MET A 144 30.82 -12.95 4.76
N ALA A 145 31.66 -13.45 3.86
CA ALA A 145 33.05 -12.99 3.71
C ALA A 145 33.12 -11.48 3.45
N ASP A 146 32.25 -10.96 2.57
CA ASP A 146 32.22 -9.55 2.16
C ASP A 146 31.76 -8.58 3.26
N PHE A 147 31.06 -9.06 4.28
CA PHE A 147 30.44 -8.23 5.33
C PHE A 147 31.10 -8.37 6.70
N SER A 148 31.99 -9.36 6.87
CA SER A 148 32.61 -9.71 8.15
C SER A 148 33.70 -8.73 8.64
N SER A 149 34.16 -7.82 7.78
CA SER A 149 35.33 -6.97 8.03
C SER A 149 35.00 -5.51 8.36
N THR A 150 33.74 -5.11 8.41
CA THR A 150 33.34 -3.71 8.70
C THR A 150 32.89 -3.53 10.15
N SER A 151 33.24 -2.37 10.73
CA SER A 151 32.74 -1.93 12.03
C SER A 151 31.40 -1.18 11.94
N GLU A 152 30.89 -0.93 10.73
CA GLU A 152 29.63 -0.22 10.51
C GLU A 152 28.42 -1.14 10.69
N MET A 153 27.28 -0.57 11.11
CA MET A 153 26.01 -1.29 11.10
C MET A 153 25.54 -1.48 9.65
N LEU A 154 25.56 -2.74 9.22
CA LEU A 154 25.06 -3.18 7.91
C LEU A 154 23.60 -3.61 8.03
N CYS A 155 22.73 -3.09 7.19
CA CYS A 155 21.31 -3.46 7.15
C CYS A 155 20.92 -3.95 5.74
N GLU A 156 19.91 -4.82 5.67
CA GLU A 156 19.41 -5.30 4.38
C GLU A 156 18.95 -4.11 3.51
N LYS A 157 19.34 -4.11 2.23
CA LYS A 157 18.78 -3.17 1.23
C LYS A 157 17.99 -3.89 0.14
N ASP A 158 18.40 -5.10 -0.22
CA ASP A 158 17.65 -5.97 -1.11
C ASP A 158 17.88 -7.45 -0.79
N SER A 159 16.92 -8.30 -1.13
CA SER A 159 17.01 -9.75 -0.95
C SER A 159 16.28 -10.51 -2.03
N PHE A 160 16.82 -11.66 -2.40
CA PHE A 160 16.33 -12.50 -3.48
C PHE A 160 16.23 -13.94 -3.03
N TYR A 161 15.08 -14.55 -3.30
CA TYR A 161 14.72 -15.87 -2.85
C TYR A 161 14.11 -16.70 -3.98
N HIS A 162 14.05 -18.00 -3.79
CA HIS A 162 13.29 -18.92 -4.62
C HIS A 162 12.38 -19.77 -3.75
N PHE A 163 11.09 -19.74 -4.07
CA PHE A 163 10.06 -20.55 -3.46
C PHE A 163 9.70 -21.70 -4.40
N ASP A 164 9.95 -22.94 -3.97
CA ASP A 164 9.75 -24.15 -4.77
C ASP A 164 8.33 -24.74 -4.69
N GLY A 165 7.42 -24.05 -3.99
CA GLY A 165 6.07 -24.51 -3.67
C GLY A 165 5.90 -25.02 -2.25
N GLN A 166 6.99 -25.30 -1.53
CA GLN A 166 6.99 -25.72 -0.14
C GLN A 166 7.97 -24.92 0.71
N HIS A 167 9.19 -24.72 0.20
CA HIS A 167 10.28 -24.09 0.93
C HIS A 167 10.72 -22.81 0.23
N LEU A 168 10.99 -21.77 1.02
CA LEU A 168 11.62 -20.54 0.57
C LEU A 168 13.12 -20.62 0.85
N ARG A 169 13.94 -20.63 -0.21
CA ARG A 169 15.40 -20.62 -0.11
C ARG A 169 15.95 -19.22 -0.41
N THR A 170 16.79 -18.73 0.49
CA THR A 170 17.58 -17.51 0.25
C THR A 170 18.62 -17.76 -0.84
N LEU A 171 18.56 -16.96 -1.91
CA LEU A 171 19.52 -17.01 -3.01
C LEU A 171 20.54 -15.88 -2.94
N GLN A 172 20.13 -14.71 -2.48
CA GLN A 172 21.03 -13.58 -2.28
C GLN A 172 20.46 -12.62 -1.25
N LYS A 173 21.35 -12.03 -0.44
CA LYS A 173 21.03 -10.88 0.41
C LYS A 173 22.13 -9.85 0.22
N ASP A 174 21.73 -8.59 0.10
CA ASP A 174 22.65 -7.48 -0.06
C ASP A 174 22.45 -6.51 1.09
N PHE A 175 23.53 -6.24 1.82
CA PHE A 175 23.55 -5.37 2.98
C PHE A 175 24.32 -4.10 2.68
N SER A 176 23.82 -2.97 3.14
CA SER A 176 24.48 -1.67 2.99
C SER A 176 24.68 -1.03 4.36
N PRO A 177 25.79 -0.30 4.56
CA PRO A 177 25.97 0.47 5.77
C PRO A 177 24.84 1.49 5.93
N MET A 178 24.41 1.69 7.17
CA MET A 178 23.53 2.80 7.52
C MET A 178 24.19 4.13 7.09
N ALA A 179 23.38 5.04 6.54
CA ALA A 179 23.88 6.35 6.18
C ALA A 179 24.08 7.20 7.43
N ALA A 180 25.17 7.98 7.45
CA ALA A 180 25.38 9.00 8.47
C ALA A 180 24.59 10.26 8.10
N ALA A 181 23.95 10.88 9.09
CA ALA A 181 23.32 12.17 8.89
C ALA A 181 24.39 13.27 8.77
N GLU A 182 24.39 14.00 7.66
CA GLU A 182 25.20 15.22 7.47
C GLU A 182 24.29 16.46 7.53
N ALA A 183 24.61 17.40 8.41
CA ALA A 183 23.84 18.63 8.56
C ALA A 183 23.86 19.47 7.26
N GLY A 184 22.69 19.89 6.79
CA GLY A 184 22.55 20.84 5.67
C GLY A 184 22.61 20.24 4.26
N LYS A 185 22.67 18.92 4.11
CA LYS A 185 22.58 18.22 2.80
C LYS A 185 21.44 17.21 2.78
N PRO A 186 20.88 16.88 1.60
CA PRO A 186 20.03 15.69 1.44
C PRO A 186 20.84 14.46 1.87
N HIS A 187 20.41 13.80 2.94
CA HIS A 187 21.01 12.57 3.45
C HIS A 187 20.02 11.41 3.25
N PHE A 188 20.54 10.19 3.16
CA PHE A 188 19.70 9.00 3.16
C PHE A 188 19.12 8.80 4.55
N PRO A 189 17.80 8.65 4.70
CA PRO A 189 17.19 8.34 5.98
C PRO A 189 17.43 6.90 6.43
N THR A 190 17.95 6.05 5.54
CA THR A 190 18.14 4.61 5.75
C THR A 190 19.57 4.15 5.39
N THR A 191 19.72 3.14 4.54
CA THR A 191 21.04 2.64 4.11
C THR A 191 21.60 3.46 2.94
N ARG A 192 22.94 3.57 2.85
CA ARG A 192 23.64 4.38 1.83
C ARG A 192 23.31 4.01 0.38
N HIS A 193 22.94 2.75 0.13
CA HIS A 193 22.73 2.25 -1.23
C HIS A 193 21.32 1.71 -1.49
N SER A 194 20.34 2.09 -0.65
CA SER A 194 18.94 1.71 -0.87
C SER A 194 18.27 2.57 -1.95
N ILE A 195 17.54 1.92 -2.86
CA ILE A 195 16.63 2.58 -3.82
C ILE A 195 15.52 3.33 -3.06
N GLY A 196 14.95 2.71 -2.02
CA GLY A 196 13.94 3.33 -1.17
C GLY A 196 14.49 4.53 -0.42
N GLY A 197 15.70 4.39 0.16
CA GLY A 197 16.40 5.47 0.85
C GLY A 197 16.64 6.68 -0.06
N PHE A 198 17.09 6.47 -1.30
CA PHE A 198 17.26 7.54 -2.30
C PHE A 198 15.94 8.30 -2.52
N TYR A 199 14.86 7.56 -2.80
CA TYR A 199 13.58 8.17 -3.13
C TYR A 199 12.98 8.93 -1.95
N SER A 200 13.12 8.40 -0.73
CA SER A 200 12.76 9.07 0.52
C SER A 200 13.60 10.32 0.79
N ALA A 201 14.90 10.31 0.50
CA ALA A 201 15.77 11.48 0.61
C ALA A 201 15.33 12.62 -0.33
N VAL A 202 14.97 12.28 -1.57
CA VAL A 202 14.42 13.25 -2.53
C VAL A 202 13.03 13.75 -2.07
N SER A 203 12.18 12.87 -1.52
CA SER A 203 10.90 13.28 -0.94
C SER A 203 11.09 14.30 0.19
N HIS A 204 12.06 14.05 1.08
CA HIS A 204 12.39 14.98 2.14
C HIS A 204 12.92 16.31 1.59
N TYR A 205 13.75 16.28 0.56
CA TYR A 205 14.24 17.51 -0.10
C TYR A 205 13.11 18.36 -0.71
N VAL A 206 12.10 17.72 -1.31
CA VAL A 206 10.98 18.40 -2.00
C VAL A 206 9.88 18.84 -1.04
N PHE A 207 9.55 18.04 -0.02
CA PHE A 207 8.38 18.24 0.84
C PHE A 207 8.70 18.42 2.33
N GLY A 208 9.96 18.29 2.73
CA GLY A 208 10.35 18.27 4.15
C GLY A 208 9.97 16.97 4.87
N ASN A 209 9.45 15.95 4.16
CA ASN A 209 9.00 14.70 4.74
C ASN A 209 9.43 13.49 3.89
N MET A 210 10.05 12.49 4.54
CA MET A 210 10.52 11.26 3.90
C MET A 210 9.39 10.28 3.54
N ASP A 211 8.23 10.35 4.21
CA ASP A 211 7.09 9.45 4.00
C ASP A 211 6.19 9.89 2.84
N ASP A 212 6.46 11.08 2.28
CA ASP A 212 5.69 11.68 1.19
C ASP A 212 6.13 11.18 -0.21
N VAL A 213 6.80 10.04 -0.29
CA VAL A 213 7.23 9.40 -1.56
C VAL A 213 6.07 9.18 -2.55
N GLY A 214 4.87 8.90 -2.06
CA GLY A 214 3.67 8.81 -2.90
C GLY A 214 3.25 10.16 -3.50
N LYS A 215 3.55 11.30 -2.85
CA LYS A 215 3.40 12.64 -3.41
C LYS A 215 4.46 12.92 -4.45
N LEU A 216 5.70 12.49 -4.20
CA LEU A 216 6.81 12.64 -5.15
C LEU A 216 6.49 11.94 -6.48
N MET A 217 5.99 10.71 -6.40
CA MET A 217 5.51 9.97 -7.58
C MET A 217 4.37 10.69 -8.31
N GLY A 218 3.46 11.33 -7.58
CA GLY A 218 2.37 12.12 -8.16
C GLY A 218 2.81 13.46 -8.76
N LEU A 219 3.94 14.00 -8.31
CA LEU A 219 4.53 15.25 -8.81
C LEU A 219 5.35 15.02 -10.08
N ALA A 220 5.99 13.85 -10.22
CA ALA A 220 6.86 13.52 -11.36
C ALA A 220 6.25 13.79 -12.76
N PRO A 221 4.95 13.50 -13.03
CA PRO A 221 4.32 13.82 -14.32
C PRO A 221 4.25 15.31 -14.70
N PHE A 222 4.52 16.21 -13.76
CA PHE A 222 4.57 17.65 -14.02
C PHE A 222 5.96 18.14 -14.45
N GLY A 223 7.00 17.31 -14.26
CA GLY A 223 8.37 17.62 -14.64
C GLY A 223 8.66 17.39 -16.12
N LYS A 224 9.81 17.90 -16.56
CA LYS A 224 10.36 17.74 -17.90
C LYS A 224 11.56 16.79 -17.85
N ALA A 225 11.41 15.62 -18.47
CA ALA A 225 12.47 14.63 -18.64
C ALA A 225 13.73 15.25 -19.27
N GLY A 226 14.90 14.80 -18.82
CA GLY A 226 16.20 15.29 -19.32
C GLY A 226 16.63 16.67 -18.83
N THR A 227 15.87 17.33 -17.93
CA THR A 227 16.30 18.60 -17.30
C THR A 227 17.48 18.40 -16.35
N ILE A 228 17.48 17.28 -15.61
CA ILE A 228 18.61 16.84 -14.77
C ILE A 228 19.16 15.58 -15.44
N VAL A 229 20.45 15.61 -15.78
CA VAL A 229 21.15 14.52 -16.47
C VAL A 229 22.30 14.05 -15.58
N GLN A 230 21.94 13.38 -14.49
CA GLN A 230 22.88 12.76 -13.57
C GLN A 230 22.40 11.34 -13.26
N ASP A 231 23.24 10.35 -13.56
CA ASP A 231 22.99 8.98 -13.12
C ASP A 231 23.22 8.86 -11.61
N VAL A 232 22.35 8.13 -10.94
CA VAL A 232 22.39 7.92 -9.47
C VAL A 232 22.92 6.54 -9.11
N PHE A 233 22.52 5.52 -9.87
CA PHE A 233 22.79 4.13 -9.55
C PHE A 233 23.83 3.52 -10.49
N TYR A 234 24.70 2.67 -9.95
CA TYR A 234 25.65 1.85 -10.72
C TYR A 234 25.74 0.43 -10.14
N LEU A 235 26.27 -0.53 -10.90
CA LEU A 235 26.55 -1.88 -10.40
C LEU A 235 28.05 -1.99 -10.14
N GLU A 236 28.37 -2.56 -8.99
CA GLU A 236 29.72 -2.97 -8.62
C GLU A 236 29.65 -4.40 -8.07
N ASN A 237 30.38 -5.34 -8.68
CA ASN A 237 30.36 -6.75 -8.27
C ASN A 237 28.94 -7.35 -8.13
N SER A 238 28.06 -7.05 -9.09
CA SER A 238 26.64 -7.47 -9.08
C SER A 238 25.81 -6.91 -7.92
N ARG A 239 26.29 -5.87 -7.23
CA ARG A 239 25.56 -5.13 -6.19
C ARG A 239 25.17 -3.77 -6.74
N LEU A 240 23.93 -3.35 -6.47
CA LEU A 240 23.47 -2.01 -6.82
C LEU A 240 23.96 -1.01 -5.79
N MET A 241 24.71 -0.03 -6.27
CA MET A 241 25.34 1.04 -5.48
C MET A 241 24.71 2.38 -5.86
N VAL A 242 24.77 3.34 -4.93
CA VAL A 242 24.39 4.73 -5.16
C VAL A 242 25.64 5.58 -5.16
N ARG A 243 25.79 6.45 -6.15
CA ARG A 243 26.94 7.35 -6.24
C ARG A 243 26.93 8.36 -5.11
N ASP A 244 28.08 8.63 -4.49
CA ASP A 244 28.19 9.60 -3.40
C ASP A 244 27.84 11.03 -3.84
N ASP A 245 28.00 11.35 -5.13
CA ASP A 245 27.77 12.67 -5.71
C ASP A 245 26.35 12.89 -6.24
N TRP A 246 25.42 11.95 -6.02
CA TRP A 246 24.06 11.96 -6.57
C TRP A 246 23.26 13.25 -6.29
N ASN A 247 23.55 13.96 -5.19
CA ASN A 247 22.80 15.13 -4.74
C ASN A 247 23.46 16.47 -5.13
N LEU A 248 24.56 16.48 -5.89
CA LEU A 248 25.31 17.71 -6.20
C LEU A 248 24.46 18.83 -6.84
N HIS A 249 23.41 18.47 -7.60
CA HIS A 249 22.53 19.42 -8.26
C HIS A 249 21.34 19.88 -7.38
N LEU A 250 21.18 19.33 -6.19
CA LEU A 250 20.08 19.62 -5.26
C LEU A 250 20.47 20.72 -4.26
N THR A 251 20.36 21.98 -4.68
CA THR A 251 20.87 23.16 -3.94
C THR A 251 19.81 24.03 -3.27
N ARG A 252 18.52 23.72 -3.44
CA ARG A 252 17.35 24.50 -3.03
C ARG A 252 16.32 23.62 -2.30
N PRO A 253 16.62 23.10 -1.10
CA PRO A 253 15.66 22.30 -0.34
C PRO A 253 14.40 23.14 -0.04
N SER A 254 13.25 22.50 -0.09
CA SER A 254 12.00 23.16 0.25
C SER A 254 11.90 23.36 1.77
N TYR A 255 11.56 24.57 2.21
CA TYR A 255 11.41 24.89 3.64
C TYR A 255 9.97 25.30 4.02
N SER A 256 9.08 25.52 3.04
CA SER A 256 7.67 25.78 3.27
C SER A 256 6.84 25.39 2.04
N TYR A 257 5.53 25.25 2.23
CA TYR A 257 4.63 24.97 1.10
C TYR A 257 4.57 26.13 0.10
N ASP A 258 4.63 27.38 0.57
CA ASP A 258 4.67 28.55 -0.31
C ASP A 258 5.93 28.57 -1.16
N HIS A 259 7.10 28.27 -0.56
CA HIS A 259 8.36 28.15 -1.30
C HIS A 259 8.32 27.01 -2.34
N PHE A 260 7.68 25.89 -1.99
CA PHE A 260 7.42 24.80 -2.93
C PHE A 260 6.60 25.27 -4.13
N LEU A 261 5.51 26.02 -3.90
CA LEU A 261 4.66 26.53 -4.97
C LEU A 261 5.38 27.55 -5.86
N GLU A 262 6.13 28.47 -5.27
CA GLU A 262 6.93 29.47 -6.01
C GLU A 262 7.99 28.81 -6.92
N ASN A 263 8.46 27.62 -6.55
CA ASN A 263 9.48 26.87 -7.28
C ASN A 263 8.94 25.54 -7.84
N PHE A 264 7.64 25.46 -8.12
CA PHE A 264 6.97 24.20 -8.47
C PHE A 264 7.62 23.46 -9.64
N GLU A 265 7.99 24.18 -10.72
CA GLU A 265 8.63 23.57 -11.90
C GLU A 265 9.98 22.93 -11.55
N TYR A 266 10.78 23.56 -10.69
CA TYR A 266 12.05 23.00 -10.23
C TYR A 266 11.84 21.67 -9.49
N TYR A 267 10.92 21.66 -8.53
CA TYR A 267 10.64 20.45 -7.75
C TYR A 267 9.98 19.35 -8.58
N ALA A 268 9.16 19.71 -9.57
CA ALA A 268 8.61 18.76 -10.52
C ALA A 268 9.68 18.11 -11.39
N ASN A 269 10.68 18.87 -11.83
CA ASN A 269 11.83 18.33 -12.57
C ASN A 269 12.69 17.40 -11.70
N VAL A 270 12.91 17.75 -10.42
CA VAL A 270 13.61 16.87 -9.46
C VAL A 270 12.83 15.57 -9.24
N ALA A 271 11.51 15.64 -9.07
CA ALA A 271 10.66 14.46 -8.91
C ALA A 271 10.67 13.56 -10.16
N CYS A 272 10.61 14.16 -11.35
CA CYS A 272 10.69 13.46 -12.62
C CYS A 272 12.01 12.70 -12.77
N TRP A 273 13.14 13.36 -12.53
CA TRP A 273 14.46 12.74 -12.57
C TRP A 273 14.61 11.59 -11.55
N ALA A 274 14.23 11.81 -10.29
CA ALA A 274 14.32 10.76 -9.28
C ALA A 274 13.44 9.54 -9.61
N GLN A 275 12.27 9.79 -10.18
CA GLN A 275 11.38 8.72 -10.66
C GLN A 275 12.01 7.91 -11.80
N GLU A 276 12.63 8.58 -12.77
CA GLU A 276 13.34 7.91 -13.89
C GLU A 276 14.52 7.06 -13.40
N GLU A 277 15.26 7.53 -12.39
CA GLU A 277 16.39 6.79 -11.81
C GLU A 277 15.93 5.57 -11.01
N VAL A 278 14.89 5.69 -10.18
CA VAL A 278 14.30 4.54 -9.46
C VAL A 278 13.75 3.50 -10.42
N GLU A 279 13.07 3.92 -11.48
CA GLU A 279 12.60 3.03 -12.54
C GLU A 279 13.73 2.20 -13.18
N LYS A 280 14.86 2.84 -13.51
CA LYS A 280 16.04 2.15 -14.07
C LYS A 280 16.62 1.19 -13.03
N ALA A 281 16.79 1.65 -11.79
CA ALA A 281 17.41 0.90 -10.70
C ALA A 281 16.63 -0.38 -10.35
N VAL A 282 15.30 -0.31 -10.26
CA VAL A 282 14.44 -1.48 -9.99
C VAL A 282 14.59 -2.52 -11.10
N VAL A 283 14.50 -2.12 -12.37
CA VAL A 283 14.66 -3.05 -13.49
C VAL A 283 16.05 -3.68 -13.50
N TRP A 284 17.08 -2.89 -13.23
CA TRP A 284 18.46 -3.38 -13.23
C TRP A 284 18.72 -4.36 -12.11
N CYS A 285 18.33 -4.01 -10.88
CA CYS A 285 18.47 -4.86 -9.71
C CYS A 285 17.78 -6.21 -9.94
N ILE A 286 16.52 -6.20 -10.36
CA ILE A 286 15.74 -7.43 -10.59
C ILE A 286 16.32 -8.27 -11.72
N LYS A 287 16.66 -7.67 -12.87
CA LYS A 287 17.28 -8.42 -13.98
C LYS A 287 18.63 -9.03 -13.58
N ASN A 288 19.43 -8.30 -12.82
CA ASN A 288 20.71 -8.78 -12.33
C ASN A 288 20.53 -10.00 -11.39
N ARG A 289 19.53 -9.98 -10.50
CA ARG A 289 19.20 -11.12 -9.62
C ARG A 289 18.64 -12.32 -10.37
N LEU A 290 17.79 -12.09 -11.37
CA LEU A 290 17.22 -13.15 -12.20
C LEU A 290 18.24 -13.79 -13.15
N GLY A 291 19.24 -13.05 -13.62
CA GLY A 291 20.19 -13.53 -14.62
C GLY A 291 19.48 -14.03 -15.89
N ASN A 292 19.68 -15.31 -16.23
CA ASN A 292 19.03 -15.94 -17.38
C ASN A 292 17.56 -16.33 -17.15
N ASN A 293 17.05 -16.23 -15.92
CA ASN A 293 15.72 -16.71 -15.52
C ASN A 293 14.61 -15.64 -15.67
N THR A 294 14.77 -14.67 -16.58
CA THR A 294 13.84 -13.52 -16.73
C THR A 294 12.41 -13.89 -17.15
N GLN A 295 12.18 -15.12 -17.60
CA GLN A 295 10.85 -15.65 -17.94
C GLN A 295 10.17 -16.37 -16.77
N SER A 296 10.84 -16.50 -15.63
CA SER A 296 10.31 -17.16 -14.44
C SER A 296 9.27 -16.30 -13.73
N LYS A 297 8.43 -16.92 -12.90
CA LYS A 297 7.50 -16.17 -12.06
C LYS A 297 8.27 -15.41 -10.98
N LEU A 298 7.90 -14.16 -10.77
CA LEU A 298 8.52 -13.25 -9.82
C LEU A 298 7.43 -12.62 -8.93
N CYS A 299 7.62 -12.69 -7.62
CA CYS A 299 6.93 -11.85 -6.67
C CYS A 299 7.84 -10.67 -6.30
N PHE A 300 7.27 -9.47 -6.14
CA PHE A 300 7.99 -8.27 -5.74
C PHE A 300 7.32 -7.61 -4.52
N SER A 301 8.07 -7.43 -3.45
CA SER A 301 7.68 -6.77 -2.19
C SER A 301 8.81 -5.87 -1.64
N GLY A 302 8.61 -5.29 -0.45
CA GLY A 302 9.38 -4.17 0.09
C GLY A 302 8.82 -2.82 -0.36
N GLY A 303 9.05 -1.74 0.40
CA GLY A 303 8.36 -0.46 0.19
C GLY A 303 8.47 0.11 -1.23
N VAL A 304 9.56 -0.21 -1.95
CA VAL A 304 9.77 0.23 -3.34
C VAL A 304 8.76 -0.40 -4.32
N ALA A 305 8.23 -1.59 -4.02
CA ALA A 305 7.22 -2.26 -4.83
C ALA A 305 5.86 -1.54 -4.85
N LEU A 306 5.64 -0.51 -4.00
CA LEU A 306 4.49 0.39 -4.10
C LEU A 306 4.62 1.46 -5.21
N ASN A 307 5.78 1.58 -5.86
CA ASN A 307 6.02 2.52 -6.95
C ASN A 307 5.40 2.00 -8.26
N ALA A 308 4.15 2.40 -8.51
CA ALA A 308 3.36 1.93 -9.65
C ALA A 308 3.98 2.25 -11.03
N VAL A 309 4.80 3.30 -11.12
CA VAL A 309 5.50 3.70 -12.34
C VAL A 309 6.66 2.76 -12.62
N ALA A 310 7.49 2.46 -11.61
CA ALA A 310 8.56 1.47 -11.69
C ALA A 310 8.02 0.07 -12.00
N ASN A 311 6.90 -0.31 -11.39
CA ASN A 311 6.23 -1.59 -11.65
C ASN A 311 5.78 -1.72 -13.11
N ALA A 312 5.14 -0.69 -13.68
CA ALA A 312 4.75 -0.71 -15.09
C ALA A 312 5.95 -0.84 -16.04
N ARG A 313 7.07 -0.18 -15.73
CA ARG A 313 8.32 -0.34 -16.50
C ARG A 313 8.91 -1.74 -16.36
N LEU A 314 8.87 -2.33 -15.17
CA LEU A 314 9.30 -3.70 -14.93
C LEU A 314 8.48 -4.69 -15.78
N LEU A 315 7.16 -4.52 -15.85
CA LEU A 315 6.29 -5.37 -16.67
C LEU A 315 6.63 -5.29 -18.16
N LYS A 316 6.98 -4.11 -18.69
CA LYS A 316 7.45 -3.97 -20.08
C LYS A 316 8.74 -4.76 -20.36
N ASN A 317 9.52 -5.06 -19.32
CA ASN A 317 10.79 -5.76 -19.43
C ASN A 317 10.71 -7.27 -19.17
N LEU A 318 9.79 -7.73 -18.32
CA LEU A 318 9.68 -9.14 -17.89
C LEU A 318 8.39 -9.84 -18.38
N GLY A 319 7.38 -9.07 -18.80
CA GLY A 319 6.08 -9.58 -19.21
C GLY A 319 5.08 -9.67 -18.04
N HIS A 320 3.88 -9.15 -18.26
CA HIS A 320 2.84 -8.99 -17.21
C HIS A 320 2.35 -10.31 -16.59
N LYS A 321 2.40 -11.43 -17.31
CA LYS A 321 1.97 -12.74 -16.77
C LYS A 321 2.96 -13.35 -15.78
N HIS A 322 4.15 -12.77 -15.65
CA HIS A 322 5.26 -13.33 -14.87
C HIS A 322 5.49 -12.63 -13.54
N VAL A 323 4.86 -11.48 -13.29
CA VAL A 323 5.15 -10.69 -12.09
C VAL A 323 3.90 -10.49 -11.24
N TYR A 324 4.04 -10.72 -9.93
CA TYR A 324 3.07 -10.38 -8.90
C TYR A 324 3.68 -9.30 -8.00
N PHE A 325 2.92 -8.24 -7.72
CA PHE A 325 3.31 -7.20 -6.77
C PHE A 325 2.45 -7.35 -5.52
N GLU A 326 3.08 -7.41 -4.35
CA GLU A 326 2.36 -7.50 -3.08
C GLU A 326 1.59 -6.20 -2.81
N PRO A 327 0.26 -6.21 -2.63
CA PRO A 327 -0.53 -4.99 -2.42
C PRO A 327 -0.14 -4.22 -1.16
N ALA A 328 0.17 -4.94 -0.08
CA ALA A 328 0.72 -4.38 1.15
C ALA A 328 2.25 -4.58 1.18
N ALA A 329 2.95 -4.14 0.14
CA ALA A 329 4.38 -4.40 0.00
C ALA A 329 5.30 -3.64 0.96
N ALA A 330 4.82 -2.52 1.54
CA ALA A 330 5.57 -1.81 2.56
C ALA A 330 5.45 -2.54 3.89
N ASP A 331 5.94 -1.93 4.96
CA ASP A 331 6.04 -2.57 6.25
C ASP A 331 4.69 -2.95 6.87
N ASN A 332 3.60 -2.32 6.42
CA ASN A 332 2.26 -2.78 6.74
C ASN A 332 2.03 -4.26 6.39
N GLY A 333 2.71 -4.83 5.38
CA GLY A 333 2.66 -6.24 5.03
C GLY A 333 3.46 -7.19 5.91
N LEU A 334 4.30 -6.70 6.83
CA LEU A 334 5.17 -7.55 7.64
C LEU A 334 4.38 -8.55 8.50
N ALA A 335 3.25 -8.14 9.07
CA ALA A 335 2.37 -9.03 9.84
C ALA A 335 1.83 -10.19 8.99
N LEU A 336 1.48 -9.91 7.74
CA LEU A 336 1.02 -10.93 6.80
C LEU A 336 2.11 -11.96 6.53
N GLY A 337 3.34 -11.48 6.35
CA GLY A 337 4.53 -12.32 6.20
C GLY A 337 4.85 -13.15 7.42
N CYS A 338 4.77 -12.57 8.61
CA CYS A 338 4.93 -13.29 9.87
C CYS A 338 3.93 -14.43 10.00
N ALA A 339 2.65 -14.17 9.71
CA ALA A 339 1.62 -15.18 9.84
C ALA A 339 1.86 -16.34 8.84
N TYR A 340 2.18 -16.04 7.57
CA TYR A 340 2.49 -17.06 6.58
C TYR A 340 3.81 -17.80 6.85
N TYR A 341 4.81 -17.15 7.43
CA TYR A 341 6.02 -17.84 7.90
C TYR A 341 5.69 -18.87 8.98
N GLY A 342 4.86 -18.48 9.96
CA GLY A 342 4.40 -19.39 11.01
C GLY A 342 3.68 -20.60 10.42
N TRP A 343 2.78 -20.39 9.46
CA TRP A 343 2.05 -21.47 8.79
C TRP A 343 2.95 -22.38 7.95
N LEU A 344 3.75 -21.80 7.03
CA LEU A 344 4.48 -22.53 6.01
C LEU A 344 5.81 -23.09 6.51
N ALA A 345 6.61 -22.27 7.20
CA ALA A 345 7.98 -22.63 7.56
C ALA A 345 8.06 -23.25 8.96
N HIS A 346 7.31 -22.71 9.92
CA HIS A 346 7.37 -23.18 11.30
C HIS A 346 6.47 -24.39 11.55
N LEU A 347 5.19 -24.30 11.21
CA LEU A 347 4.23 -25.39 11.37
C LEU A 347 4.27 -26.41 10.22
N GLN A 348 5.06 -26.12 9.16
CA GLN A 348 5.24 -26.98 7.98
C GLN A 348 3.92 -27.42 7.33
N GLN A 349 2.93 -26.51 7.32
CA GLN A 349 1.63 -26.77 6.72
C GLN A 349 1.65 -26.43 5.23
N ALA A 350 0.80 -27.10 4.46
CA ALA A 350 0.66 -26.83 3.04
C ALA A 350 0.08 -25.42 2.81
N ARG A 351 0.57 -24.73 1.78
CA ARG A 351 0.03 -23.43 1.38
C ARG A 351 -1.40 -23.57 0.88
N VAL A 352 -2.30 -22.77 1.44
CA VAL A 352 -3.66 -22.60 0.92
C VAL A 352 -3.64 -21.49 -0.12
N LYS A 353 -4.17 -21.75 -1.33
CA LYS A 353 -4.18 -20.73 -2.40
C LYS A 353 -5.03 -19.54 -1.98
N HIS A 354 -4.40 -18.37 -1.97
CA HIS A 354 -5.08 -17.11 -1.71
C HIS A 354 -6.07 -16.77 -2.81
N ASN A 355 -7.23 -16.22 -2.45
CA ASN A 355 -8.29 -15.86 -3.40
C ASN A 355 -8.06 -14.48 -4.07
N GLY A 356 -6.94 -13.84 -3.75
CA GLY A 356 -6.58 -12.50 -4.17
C GLY A 356 -6.95 -11.43 -3.14
N THR A 357 -8.04 -11.59 -2.38
CA THR A 357 -8.63 -10.54 -1.52
C THR A 357 -7.61 -9.84 -0.64
N THR A 358 -7.63 -8.51 -0.61
CA THR A 358 -6.90 -7.73 0.39
C THR A 358 -7.86 -7.21 1.47
N CYS A 359 -9.15 -7.54 1.39
CA CYS A 359 -10.16 -7.05 2.32
C CYS A 359 -10.12 -7.87 3.62
N PHE A 360 -9.10 -7.65 4.45
CA PHE A 360 -8.87 -8.39 5.70
C PHE A 360 -9.52 -7.75 6.93
N GLY A 361 -9.94 -6.48 6.85
CA GLY A 361 -10.66 -5.85 7.95
C GLY A 361 -11.99 -6.56 8.23
N ARG A 362 -12.48 -6.43 9.45
CA ARG A 362 -13.76 -7.02 9.85
C ARG A 362 -14.93 -6.39 9.11
N SER A 363 -15.97 -7.19 8.89
CA SER A 363 -17.27 -6.69 8.43
C SER A 363 -18.13 -6.25 9.62
N TYR A 364 -18.90 -5.19 9.44
CA TYR A 364 -19.82 -4.66 10.46
C TYR A 364 -21.24 -5.12 10.18
N ARG A 365 -21.95 -5.58 11.21
CA ARG A 365 -23.32 -6.07 11.07
C ARG A 365 -24.29 -4.89 10.87
N PRO A 366 -25.45 -5.11 10.20
CA PRO A 366 -26.46 -4.07 10.02
C PRO A 366 -26.88 -3.38 11.33
N GLU A 367 -26.94 -4.10 12.44
CA GLU A 367 -27.32 -3.57 13.75
C GLU A 367 -26.24 -2.62 14.32
N GLU A 368 -24.96 -2.92 14.07
CA GLU A 368 -23.84 -2.06 14.47
C GLU A 368 -23.86 -0.75 13.68
N ILE A 369 -24.15 -0.84 12.37
CA ILE A 369 -24.30 0.32 11.48
C ILE A 369 -25.49 1.18 11.93
N GLU A 370 -26.65 0.59 12.17
CA GLU A 370 -27.85 1.30 12.63
C GLU A 370 -27.63 1.98 13.99
N LYS A 371 -26.96 1.28 14.93
CA LYS A 371 -26.58 1.84 16.22
C LYS A 371 -25.68 3.07 16.06
N ALA A 372 -24.73 3.03 15.12
CA ALA A 372 -23.84 4.15 14.84
C ALA A 372 -24.55 5.34 14.16
N ILE A 373 -25.55 5.07 13.30
CA ILE A 373 -26.31 6.11 12.58
C ILE A 373 -27.27 6.85 13.51
N ARG A 374 -27.88 6.17 14.49
CA ARG A 374 -28.95 6.71 15.35
C ARG A 374 -28.69 8.13 15.90
N PRO A 375 -27.49 8.49 16.39
CA PRO A 375 -27.20 9.85 16.86
C PRO A 375 -27.35 10.94 15.78
N TYR A 376 -27.20 10.59 14.49
CA TYR A 376 -27.24 11.52 13.36
C TYR A 376 -28.61 11.58 12.66
N ALA A 377 -29.60 10.79 13.08
CA ALA A 377 -30.90 10.66 12.40
C ALA A 377 -31.71 11.97 12.30
N HIS A 378 -31.40 12.97 13.14
CA HIS A 378 -32.02 14.30 13.08
C HIS A 378 -31.38 15.20 12.02
N LYS A 379 -30.12 14.95 11.65
CA LYS A 379 -29.36 15.76 10.68
C LYS A 379 -29.50 15.27 9.25
N TRP A 380 -29.76 13.99 9.04
CA TRP A 380 -29.67 13.37 7.72
C TRP A 380 -30.89 12.53 7.38
N GLU A 381 -31.13 12.36 6.09
CA GLU A 381 -32.13 11.45 5.57
C GLU A 381 -31.45 10.11 5.31
N GLY A 382 -31.93 9.07 5.97
CA GLY A 382 -31.47 7.71 5.75
C GLY A 382 -32.55 6.90 5.05
N ARG A 383 -32.15 6.17 4.00
CA ARG A 383 -33.01 5.22 3.29
C ARG A 383 -32.33 3.86 3.27
N ASP A 384 -33.08 2.83 3.60
CA ASP A 384 -32.66 1.45 3.35
C ASP A 384 -33.19 1.06 1.97
N LEU A 385 -32.28 0.71 1.06
CA LEU A 385 -32.62 0.43 -0.33
C LEU A 385 -32.23 -1.00 -0.67
N PRO A 386 -33.09 -1.75 -1.40
CA PRO A 386 -32.67 -2.98 -2.05
C PRO A 386 -31.42 -2.74 -2.90
N GLU A 387 -30.56 -3.76 -3.04
CA GLU A 387 -29.25 -3.60 -3.69
C GLU A 387 -29.34 -2.96 -5.08
N GLU A 388 -30.26 -3.40 -5.92
CA GLU A 388 -30.43 -2.86 -7.28
C GLU A 388 -30.81 -1.36 -7.26
N GLU A 389 -31.78 -0.98 -6.43
CA GLU A 389 -32.21 0.41 -6.28
C GLU A 389 -31.11 1.30 -5.69
N LEU A 390 -30.33 0.75 -4.75
CA LEU A 390 -29.17 1.43 -4.18
C LEU A 390 -28.15 1.77 -5.26
N LEU A 391 -27.78 0.79 -6.09
CA LEU A 391 -26.79 0.96 -7.15
C LEU A 391 -27.26 1.98 -8.20
N ILE A 392 -28.53 1.88 -8.63
CA ILE A 392 -29.17 2.86 -9.54
C ILE A 392 -29.13 4.26 -8.94
N SER A 393 -29.45 4.39 -7.65
CA SER A 393 -29.44 5.68 -6.93
C SER A 393 -28.03 6.26 -6.81
N CYS A 394 -27.04 5.42 -6.52
CA CYS A 394 -25.63 5.84 -6.45
C CYS A 394 -25.11 6.30 -7.81
N ALA A 395 -25.35 5.53 -8.86
CA ALA A 395 -25.01 5.90 -10.24
C ALA A 395 -25.64 7.24 -10.63
N LYS A 396 -26.93 7.43 -10.32
CA LYS A 396 -27.64 8.70 -10.56
C LYS A 396 -27.01 9.88 -9.82
N SER A 397 -26.59 9.70 -8.57
CA SER A 397 -25.88 10.73 -7.80
C SER A 397 -24.52 11.07 -8.43
N LEU A 398 -23.74 10.06 -8.83
CA LEU A 398 -22.45 10.25 -9.50
C LEU A 398 -22.61 11.00 -10.83
N CYS A 399 -23.63 10.67 -11.64
CA CYS A 399 -23.96 11.39 -12.88
C CYS A 399 -24.33 12.85 -12.66
N LYS A 400 -24.84 13.21 -11.47
CA LYS A 400 -25.12 14.60 -11.08
C LYS A 400 -23.90 15.35 -10.53
N GLY A 401 -22.72 14.71 -10.52
CA GLY A 401 -21.50 15.28 -9.95
C GLY A 401 -21.40 15.20 -8.44
N GLN A 402 -22.29 14.44 -7.78
CA GLN A 402 -22.23 14.23 -6.34
C GLN A 402 -21.13 13.21 -5.99
N THR A 403 -20.49 13.42 -4.85
CA THR A 403 -19.47 12.55 -4.28
C THR A 403 -20.08 11.57 -3.29
N ILE A 404 -19.59 10.32 -3.31
CA ILE A 404 -20.11 9.24 -2.47
C ILE A 404 -19.01 8.71 -1.56
N ALA A 405 -19.20 8.78 -0.24
CA ALA A 405 -18.47 7.92 0.69
C ALA A 405 -19.05 6.51 0.63
N TRP A 406 -18.21 5.57 0.21
CA TRP A 406 -18.56 4.18 -0.02
C TRP A 406 -17.89 3.30 1.02
N PHE A 407 -18.68 2.86 2.00
CA PHE A 407 -18.25 2.04 3.13
C PHE A 407 -18.95 0.67 3.05
N GLN A 408 -18.21 -0.37 2.68
CA GLN A 408 -18.77 -1.70 2.42
C GLN A 408 -17.89 -2.78 3.03
N GLU A 409 -18.51 -3.79 3.64
CA GLU A 409 -17.84 -5.04 4.08
C GLU A 409 -16.52 -4.79 4.86
N GLY A 410 -15.61 -5.78 4.85
CA GLY A 410 -14.26 -5.67 5.39
C GLY A 410 -13.41 -4.65 4.65
N SER A 411 -12.59 -3.89 5.38
CA SER A 411 -11.68 -2.90 4.79
C SER A 411 -10.49 -3.56 4.10
N GLU A 412 -9.98 -2.88 3.08
CA GLU A 412 -8.76 -3.26 2.37
C GLU A 412 -7.54 -3.15 3.29
N PHE A 413 -6.61 -4.08 3.24
CA PHE A 413 -5.31 -4.04 3.91
C PHE A 413 -4.26 -3.52 2.92
N GLY A 414 -3.43 -2.57 3.38
CA GLY A 414 -2.50 -1.84 2.53
C GLY A 414 -2.98 -0.41 2.20
N PRO A 415 -2.16 0.38 1.49
CA PRO A 415 -2.31 1.84 1.45
C PRO A 415 -3.36 2.35 0.44
N ARG A 416 -4.13 1.46 -0.19
CA ARG A 416 -5.06 1.80 -1.28
C ARG A 416 -6.49 1.42 -0.91
N ALA A 417 -7.42 2.33 -1.17
CA ALA A 417 -8.84 1.98 -1.20
C ALA A 417 -9.19 1.36 -2.55
N LEU A 418 -9.80 0.18 -2.50
CA LEU A 418 -10.11 -0.68 -3.65
C LEU A 418 -11.62 -0.96 -3.73
N GLY A 419 -12.45 -0.02 -3.25
CA GLY A 419 -13.90 -0.07 -3.35
C GLY A 419 -14.61 -0.61 -2.10
N ARG A 420 -13.98 -0.51 -0.92
CA ARG A 420 -14.59 -0.82 0.40
C ARG A 420 -14.56 0.35 1.36
N ARG A 421 -13.50 1.16 1.34
CA ARG A 421 -13.37 2.41 2.10
C ARG A 421 -13.00 3.54 1.15
N SER A 422 -13.93 3.88 0.26
CA SER A 422 -13.66 4.74 -0.91
C SER A 422 -14.47 6.03 -0.89
N ILE A 423 -13.91 7.08 -1.49
CA ILE A 423 -14.66 8.22 -2.02
C ILE A 423 -14.78 7.99 -3.52
N LEU A 424 -16.01 7.96 -4.01
CA LEU A 424 -16.36 7.74 -5.41
C LEU A 424 -16.87 9.03 -6.02
N ALA A 425 -16.50 9.28 -7.28
CA ALA A 425 -16.92 10.47 -8.03
C ALA A 425 -16.93 10.22 -9.54
N HIS A 426 -17.52 11.15 -10.29
CA HIS A 426 -17.48 11.12 -11.75
C HIS A 426 -16.05 11.41 -12.27
N PRO A 427 -15.52 10.66 -13.24
CA PRO A 427 -14.14 10.80 -13.72
C PRO A 427 -13.86 12.02 -14.62
N GLY A 428 -14.86 12.85 -14.94
CA GLY A 428 -14.77 13.83 -16.03
C GLY A 428 -15.61 15.09 -15.89
N ILE A 429 -16.37 15.23 -14.79
CA ILE A 429 -17.08 16.49 -14.51
C ILE A 429 -16.04 17.54 -14.07
N GLN A 430 -16.01 18.66 -14.79
CA GLN A 430 -15.10 19.78 -14.51
C GLN A 430 -15.28 20.28 -13.08
N GLY A 431 -14.19 20.64 -12.40
CA GLY A 431 -14.21 21.17 -11.03
C GLY A 431 -14.24 20.10 -9.93
N LEU A 432 -14.62 18.86 -10.24
CA LEU A 432 -14.84 17.83 -9.23
C LEU A 432 -13.54 17.36 -8.57
N GLN A 433 -12.44 17.29 -9.32
CA GLN A 433 -11.11 17.02 -8.76
C GLN A 433 -10.72 18.08 -7.72
N GLN A 434 -10.90 19.37 -8.04
CA GLN A 434 -10.59 20.47 -7.12
C GLN A 434 -11.52 20.43 -5.90
N HIS A 435 -12.80 20.16 -6.09
CA HIS A 435 -13.76 20.02 -5.00
C HIS A 435 -13.31 18.93 -4.00
N ILE A 436 -12.97 17.74 -4.50
CA ILE A 436 -12.49 16.64 -3.65
C ILE A 436 -11.19 17.02 -2.95
N ASN A 437 -10.21 17.60 -3.65
CA ASN A 437 -8.94 17.99 -3.04
C ASN A 437 -9.10 19.05 -1.96
N ARG A 438 -9.94 20.08 -2.16
CA ARG A 438 -10.06 21.24 -1.26
C ARG A 438 -11.05 21.05 -0.12
N HIS A 439 -12.22 20.47 -0.39
CA HIS A 439 -13.34 20.45 0.56
C HIS A 439 -13.59 19.09 1.22
N ILE A 440 -12.92 18.04 0.74
CA ILE A 440 -13.05 16.68 1.31
C ILE A 440 -11.69 16.18 1.81
N LYS A 441 -10.65 16.28 0.98
CA LYS A 441 -9.30 15.77 1.29
C LYS A 441 -8.40 16.78 2.00
N PHE A 442 -8.66 18.08 1.85
CA PHE A 442 -7.82 19.17 2.36
C PHE A 442 -6.33 19.00 1.98
N ARG A 443 -6.07 18.74 0.69
CA ARG A 443 -4.73 18.44 0.16
C ARG A 443 -4.44 19.20 -1.14
N GLU A 444 -3.21 19.06 -1.62
CA GLU A 444 -2.66 19.79 -2.75
C GLU A 444 -3.37 19.44 -4.08
N ASP A 445 -3.58 20.43 -4.96
CA ASP A 445 -4.37 20.27 -6.19
C ASP A 445 -3.73 19.31 -7.21
N PHE A 446 -2.41 19.14 -7.19
CA PHE A 446 -1.68 18.24 -8.11
C PHE A 446 -1.82 16.76 -7.75
N ARG A 447 -2.45 16.42 -6.62
CA ARG A 447 -2.56 15.03 -6.15
C ARG A 447 -3.52 14.24 -7.03
N PRO A 448 -3.06 13.14 -7.65
CA PRO A 448 -3.91 12.37 -8.56
C PRO A 448 -5.00 11.59 -7.85
N PHE A 449 -6.00 11.20 -8.63
CA PHE A 449 -6.98 10.18 -8.31
C PHE A 449 -6.86 9.02 -9.31
N ALA A 450 -7.43 7.88 -8.96
CA ALA A 450 -7.30 6.66 -9.73
C ALA A 450 -8.63 6.30 -10.41
N PRO A 451 -8.60 5.82 -11.68
CA PRO A 451 -9.77 5.24 -12.30
C PRO A 451 -10.02 3.81 -11.80
N ALA A 452 -11.26 3.49 -11.51
CA ALA A 452 -11.77 2.14 -11.29
C ALA A 452 -12.65 1.73 -12.47
N VAL A 453 -12.29 0.64 -13.15
CA VAL A 453 -12.94 0.14 -14.36
C VAL A 453 -13.19 -1.35 -14.22
N GLN A 454 -14.23 -1.88 -14.88
CA GLN A 454 -14.44 -3.33 -14.95
C GLN A 454 -13.26 -4.00 -15.66
N GLU A 455 -12.76 -5.10 -15.11
CA GLU A 455 -11.59 -5.82 -15.65
C GLU A 455 -11.76 -6.13 -17.14
N GLU A 456 -12.96 -6.52 -17.57
CA GLU A 456 -13.25 -6.89 -18.95
C GLU A 456 -13.35 -5.70 -19.92
N LYS A 457 -13.31 -4.46 -19.40
CA LYS A 457 -13.43 -3.22 -20.18
C LYS A 457 -12.17 -2.35 -20.11
N VAL A 458 -11.12 -2.77 -19.41
CA VAL A 458 -9.91 -1.96 -19.21
C VAL A 458 -9.26 -1.56 -20.55
N ASP A 459 -9.17 -2.49 -21.50
CA ASP A 459 -8.58 -2.28 -22.83
C ASP A 459 -9.28 -1.18 -23.66
N LEU A 460 -10.55 -0.90 -23.35
CA LEU A 460 -11.31 0.14 -24.04
C LEU A 460 -10.82 1.54 -23.70
N PHE A 461 -10.30 1.75 -22.50
CA PHE A 461 -9.95 3.08 -21.98
C PHE A 461 -8.45 3.29 -21.86
N PHE A 462 -7.68 2.20 -21.72
CA PHE A 462 -6.25 2.25 -21.48
C PHE A 462 -5.47 1.47 -22.53
N GLU A 463 -4.27 1.94 -22.88
CA GLU A 463 -3.48 1.44 -24.00
C GLU A 463 -3.04 -0.02 -23.82
N ASN A 464 -2.49 -0.35 -22.64
CA ASN A 464 -1.93 -1.69 -22.39
C ASN A 464 -2.98 -2.67 -21.87
N GLY A 465 -4.00 -2.17 -21.15
CA GLY A 465 -5.13 -2.99 -20.75
C GLY A 465 -4.77 -4.06 -19.70
N ILE A 466 -3.70 -3.84 -18.94
CA ILE A 466 -3.19 -4.85 -18.01
C ILE A 466 -4.09 -4.89 -16.75
N PRO A 467 -4.55 -6.07 -16.32
CA PRO A 467 -5.23 -6.21 -15.03
C PRO A 467 -4.39 -5.66 -13.87
N SER A 468 -4.97 -4.74 -13.11
CA SER A 468 -4.36 -4.04 -11.98
C SER A 468 -5.38 -3.92 -10.84
N PRO A 469 -5.72 -5.03 -10.14
CA PRO A 469 -6.77 -5.01 -9.11
C PRO A 469 -6.41 -4.16 -7.89
N TYR A 470 -5.13 -3.85 -7.69
CA TYR A 470 -4.59 -3.26 -6.46
C TYR A 470 -4.15 -1.80 -6.58
N MET A 471 -4.43 -1.13 -7.71
CA MET A 471 -3.88 0.21 -8.01
C MET A 471 -2.34 0.28 -7.87
N ILE A 472 -1.64 -0.77 -8.30
CA ILE A 472 -0.19 -0.92 -8.16
C ILE A 472 0.56 -0.80 -9.50
N LEU A 473 -0.18 -0.47 -10.58
CA LEU A 473 0.33 -0.23 -11.92
C LEU A 473 -0.23 1.07 -12.49
N ILE A 474 0.56 1.70 -13.35
CA ILE A 474 0.09 2.77 -14.24
C ILE A 474 -0.19 2.22 -15.64
N ASP A 475 -1.11 2.86 -16.34
CA ASP A 475 -1.34 2.71 -17.79
C ASP A 475 -1.51 4.10 -18.43
N GLN A 476 -1.61 4.16 -19.75
CA GLN A 476 -1.92 5.37 -20.50
C GLN A 476 -3.40 5.40 -20.87
N THR A 477 -4.09 6.48 -20.52
CA THR A 477 -5.44 6.74 -21.00
C THR A 477 -5.39 6.99 -22.50
N ARG A 478 -6.24 6.30 -23.27
CA ARG A 478 -6.32 6.50 -24.73
C ARG A 478 -6.82 7.91 -25.06
N ASP A 479 -6.30 8.47 -26.15
CA ASP A 479 -6.53 9.86 -26.57
C ASP A 479 -8.01 10.26 -26.61
N GLU A 480 -8.89 9.38 -27.12
CA GLU A 480 -10.33 9.63 -27.24
C GLU A 480 -11.09 9.70 -25.90
N TYR A 481 -10.44 9.33 -24.79
CA TYR A 481 -11.00 9.37 -23.44
C TYR A 481 -10.32 10.38 -22.52
N LEU A 482 -9.27 11.09 -22.96
CA LEU A 482 -8.54 12.06 -22.13
C LEU A 482 -9.46 13.12 -21.52
N GLU A 483 -10.38 13.66 -22.32
CA GLU A 483 -11.35 14.66 -21.84
C GLU A 483 -12.36 14.05 -20.83
N LYS A 484 -12.90 12.87 -21.17
CA LYS A 484 -13.91 12.15 -20.38
C LYS A 484 -13.38 11.61 -19.05
N LEU A 485 -12.06 11.39 -18.95
CA LEU A 485 -11.37 10.84 -17.80
C LEU A 485 -10.40 11.86 -17.16
N SER A 486 -10.64 13.15 -17.37
CA SER A 486 -9.76 14.23 -16.95
C SER A 486 -9.50 14.31 -15.44
N ASN A 487 -10.41 13.84 -14.58
CA ASN A 487 -10.22 13.85 -13.12
C ASN A 487 -9.38 12.68 -12.59
N VAL A 488 -9.11 11.68 -13.44
CA VAL A 488 -8.39 10.43 -13.09
C VAL A 488 -7.17 10.17 -13.97
N THR A 489 -6.87 11.10 -14.88
CA THR A 489 -5.74 11.05 -15.81
C THR A 489 -4.77 12.19 -15.49
N HIS A 490 -3.48 11.89 -15.44
CA HIS A 490 -2.43 12.89 -15.26
C HIS A 490 -2.23 13.73 -16.53
N ARG A 491 -1.54 14.86 -16.39
CA ARG A 491 -1.23 15.77 -17.50
C ARG A 491 -0.51 15.08 -18.68
N ASN A 492 0.29 14.05 -18.39
CA ASN A 492 1.03 13.28 -19.39
C ASN A 492 0.25 12.07 -19.95
N GLY A 493 -1.05 11.95 -19.68
CA GLY A 493 -1.90 10.84 -20.15
C GLY A 493 -1.89 9.61 -19.24
N SER A 494 -0.98 9.52 -18.26
CA SER A 494 -0.91 8.35 -17.38
C SER A 494 -2.06 8.29 -16.37
N ALA A 495 -2.45 7.09 -15.96
CA ALA A 495 -3.43 6.86 -14.91
C ALA A 495 -3.07 5.62 -14.09
N ARG A 496 -3.33 5.64 -12.78
CA ARG A 496 -3.08 4.49 -11.89
C ARG A 496 -4.34 3.64 -11.77
N VAL A 497 -4.48 2.67 -12.67
CA VAL A 497 -5.74 1.95 -12.89
C VAL A 497 -6.03 0.92 -11.79
N GLN A 498 -7.30 0.87 -11.38
CA GLN A 498 -7.90 -0.25 -10.65
C GLN A 498 -8.81 -1.05 -11.60
N THR A 499 -8.47 -2.29 -11.88
CA THR A 499 -9.42 -3.23 -12.51
C THR A 499 -10.27 -3.91 -11.45
N VAL A 500 -11.58 -3.89 -11.64
CA VAL A 500 -12.55 -4.50 -10.72
C VAL A 500 -13.07 -5.77 -11.36
N SER A 501 -12.87 -6.90 -10.68
CA SER A 501 -13.36 -8.21 -11.13
C SER A 501 -14.67 -8.58 -10.45
N ARG A 502 -15.60 -9.19 -11.20
CA ARG A 502 -16.84 -9.78 -10.65
C ARG A 502 -16.55 -10.84 -9.57
N LYS A 503 -15.41 -11.54 -9.68
CA LYS A 503 -15.03 -12.63 -8.77
C LYS A 503 -14.70 -12.15 -7.35
N TRP A 504 -14.28 -10.89 -7.22
CA TRP A 504 -13.72 -10.34 -5.99
C TRP A 504 -14.64 -9.28 -5.35
N ASN A 505 -15.19 -8.35 -6.14
CA ASN A 505 -15.99 -7.24 -5.61
C ASN A 505 -17.17 -6.99 -6.55
N LEU A 506 -18.11 -7.93 -6.52
CA LEU A 506 -19.29 -7.93 -7.37
C LEU A 506 -20.13 -6.67 -7.19
N ARG A 507 -20.31 -6.19 -5.95
CA ARG A 507 -21.12 -4.98 -5.68
C ARG A 507 -20.49 -3.74 -6.33
N PHE A 508 -19.19 -3.54 -6.17
CA PHE A 508 -18.52 -2.40 -6.81
C PHE A 508 -18.47 -2.56 -8.33
N TRP A 509 -18.29 -3.79 -8.82
CA TRP A 509 -18.37 -4.11 -10.25
C TRP A 509 -19.74 -3.73 -10.85
N LYS A 510 -20.84 -4.07 -10.16
CA LYS A 510 -22.22 -3.71 -10.56
C LYS A 510 -22.45 -2.19 -10.48
N LEU A 511 -21.89 -1.50 -9.48
CA LEU A 511 -21.97 -0.04 -9.41
C LEU A 511 -21.33 0.63 -10.63
N ILE A 512 -20.15 0.15 -11.04
CA ILE A 512 -19.45 0.66 -12.23
C ILE A 512 -20.27 0.34 -13.49
N GLU A 513 -20.92 -0.84 -13.56
CA GLU A 513 -21.81 -1.18 -14.67
C GLU A 513 -22.97 -0.20 -14.78
N GLU A 514 -23.70 -0.02 -13.68
CA GLU A 514 -24.87 0.83 -13.59
C GLU A 514 -24.52 2.29 -13.89
N PHE A 515 -23.41 2.77 -13.33
CA PHE A 515 -22.87 4.09 -13.68
C PHE A 515 -22.58 4.19 -15.18
N GLY A 516 -21.94 3.19 -15.78
CA GLY A 516 -21.66 3.17 -17.21
C GLY A 516 -22.91 3.15 -18.09
N GLN A 517 -23.99 2.49 -17.66
CA GLN A 517 -25.27 2.51 -18.38
C GLN A 517 -25.91 3.91 -18.36
N GLN A 518 -25.77 4.65 -17.26
CA GLN A 518 -26.35 6.00 -17.12
C GLN A 518 -25.47 7.12 -17.69
N SER A 519 -24.14 7.01 -17.58
CA SER A 519 -23.18 8.05 -17.99
C SER A 519 -22.58 7.82 -19.38
N GLY A 520 -22.65 6.59 -19.90
CA GLY A 520 -21.89 6.16 -21.08
C GLY A 520 -20.40 5.93 -20.82
N ILE A 521 -19.94 6.02 -19.57
CA ILE A 521 -18.54 5.88 -19.17
C ILE A 521 -18.45 4.91 -17.97
N PRO A 522 -18.19 3.60 -18.17
CA PRO A 522 -18.05 2.61 -17.10
C PRO A 522 -16.70 2.71 -16.36
N VAL A 523 -16.33 3.92 -15.94
CA VAL A 523 -15.12 4.23 -15.17
C VAL A 523 -15.51 5.17 -14.04
N LEU A 524 -15.10 4.87 -12.81
CA LEU A 524 -15.31 5.73 -11.65
C LEU A 524 -13.99 6.32 -11.17
N LEU A 525 -14.02 7.54 -10.65
CA LEU A 525 -12.95 8.02 -9.79
C LEU A 525 -13.04 7.29 -8.45
N ASN A 526 -11.94 6.68 -8.02
CA ASN A 526 -11.80 6.07 -6.70
C ASN A 526 -10.60 6.67 -5.95
N THR A 527 -10.81 7.04 -4.69
CA THR A 527 -9.77 7.47 -3.76
C THR A 527 -10.10 7.02 -2.33
N SER A 528 -9.14 7.06 -1.43
CA SER A 528 -9.34 6.59 -0.05
C SER A 528 -10.40 7.37 0.73
N LEU A 529 -11.11 6.74 1.66
CA LEU A 529 -12.04 7.43 2.55
C LEU A 529 -11.28 7.96 3.78
N ASN A 530 -10.62 9.11 3.58
CA ASN A 530 -9.88 9.87 4.59
C ASN A 530 -9.55 11.29 4.07
N LYS A 531 -8.93 12.12 4.92
CA LYS A 531 -8.34 13.42 4.56
C LYS A 531 -6.84 13.46 4.84
N LYS A 532 -6.15 14.53 4.43
CA LYS A 532 -4.72 14.76 4.74
C LYS A 532 -4.47 14.59 6.24
N GLY A 533 -3.41 13.85 6.58
CA GLY A 533 -3.03 13.58 7.97
C GLY A 533 -3.88 12.52 8.69
N MET A 534 -4.90 11.94 8.05
CA MET A 534 -5.80 10.96 8.65
C MET A 534 -5.64 9.58 7.99
N PRO A 535 -5.51 8.48 8.76
CA PRO A 535 -5.60 7.11 8.24
C PRO A 535 -6.94 6.83 7.55
N MET A 536 -7.03 5.78 6.75
CA MET A 536 -8.31 5.35 6.18
C MET A 536 -9.33 5.04 7.29
N VAL A 537 -10.60 5.42 7.13
CA VAL A 537 -11.63 5.07 8.13
C VAL A 537 -11.82 3.55 8.20
N GLU A 538 -12.00 3.04 9.42
CA GLU A 538 -12.22 1.63 9.69
C GLU A 538 -13.66 1.36 10.12
N SER A 539 -14.16 2.12 11.10
CA SER A 539 -15.47 1.88 11.73
C SER A 539 -16.62 2.72 11.13
N PRO A 540 -17.89 2.28 11.28
CA PRO A 540 -19.05 3.08 10.92
C PRO A 540 -19.05 4.45 11.60
N ALA A 541 -18.68 4.53 12.87
CA ALA A 541 -18.59 5.79 13.61
C ALA A 541 -17.59 6.77 12.98
N GLU A 542 -16.42 6.27 12.56
CA GLU A 542 -15.43 7.09 11.85
C GLU A 542 -15.91 7.55 10.47
N ALA A 543 -16.59 6.68 9.71
CA ALA A 543 -17.16 7.03 8.41
C ALA A 543 -18.24 8.12 8.54
N LEU A 544 -19.07 8.04 9.58
CA LEU A 544 -20.10 9.02 9.92
C LEU A 544 -19.49 10.37 10.33
N ALA A 545 -18.47 10.36 11.19
CA ALA A 545 -17.76 11.56 11.58
C ALA A 545 -17.09 12.23 10.37
N PHE A 546 -16.42 11.42 9.51
CA PHE A 546 -15.83 11.91 8.28
C PHE A 546 -16.87 12.51 7.33
N PHE A 547 -18.03 11.87 7.19
CA PHE A 547 -19.13 12.39 6.37
C PHE A 547 -19.66 13.72 6.91
N GLU A 548 -19.84 13.87 8.23
CA GLU A 548 -20.27 15.13 8.85
C GLU A 548 -19.28 16.27 8.57
N GLU A 549 -17.98 16.02 8.78
CA GLU A 549 -16.91 17.02 8.74
C GLU A 549 -16.53 17.50 7.33
N THR A 550 -16.96 16.81 6.28
CA THR A 550 -16.52 17.06 4.90
C THR A 550 -17.67 17.46 3.98
N ALA A 551 -17.34 17.94 2.78
CA ALA A 551 -18.33 18.31 1.76
C ALA A 551 -18.91 17.10 0.99
N LEU A 552 -18.76 15.87 1.49
CA LEU A 552 -19.36 14.69 0.87
C LEU A 552 -20.89 14.81 0.79
N ASP A 553 -21.47 14.41 -0.34
CA ASP A 553 -22.90 14.52 -0.61
C ASP A 553 -23.69 13.32 -0.08
N VAL A 554 -23.14 12.12 -0.27
CA VAL A 554 -23.79 10.84 0.06
C VAL A 554 -22.83 9.97 0.88
N LEU A 555 -23.36 9.29 1.89
CA LEU A 555 -22.68 8.17 2.56
C LEU A 555 -23.48 6.88 2.35
N VAL A 556 -22.82 5.83 1.89
CA VAL A 556 -23.41 4.50 1.70
C VAL A 556 -22.70 3.50 2.61
N MET A 557 -23.47 2.89 3.52
CA MET A 557 -23.02 1.86 4.47
C MET A 557 -23.89 0.62 4.36
N GLY A 558 -23.36 -0.45 3.76
CA GLY A 558 -24.18 -1.61 3.43
C GLY A 558 -25.30 -1.21 2.45
N THR A 559 -26.56 -1.46 2.82
CA THR A 559 -27.76 -1.06 2.05
C THR A 559 -28.31 0.33 2.40
N LYS A 560 -27.72 0.99 3.40
CA LYS A 560 -28.18 2.30 3.86
C LYS A 560 -27.52 3.41 3.06
N MET A 561 -28.34 4.27 2.47
CA MET A 561 -27.93 5.51 1.81
C MET A 561 -28.33 6.70 2.68
N LEU A 562 -27.35 7.51 3.05
CA LEU A 562 -27.51 8.70 3.88
C LEU A 562 -27.20 9.96 3.08
N THR A 563 -28.03 10.99 3.22
CA THR A 563 -27.83 12.33 2.62
C THR A 563 -28.07 13.41 3.66
N LYS A 564 -27.29 14.50 3.62
CA LYS A 564 -27.45 15.61 4.57
C LYS A 564 -28.81 16.31 4.36
N ARG A 565 -29.61 16.54 5.41
CA ARG A 565 -30.85 17.33 5.32
C ARG A 565 -30.46 18.79 5.12
N ASN A 566 -30.94 19.40 4.04
CA ASN A 566 -30.72 20.82 3.72
C ASN A 566 -29.24 21.24 3.63
N GLN A 567 -28.61 20.99 2.49
CA GLN A 567 -27.71 22.01 1.93
C GLN A 567 -28.56 22.92 1.03
N GLN A 568 -28.97 24.07 1.56
CA GLN A 568 -29.35 25.19 0.70
C GLN A 568 -28.11 25.55 -0.13
N GLY A 569 -28.16 25.23 -1.42
CA GLY A 569 -27.14 25.63 -2.39
C GLY A 569 -26.09 24.56 -2.64
N SER A 570 -26.19 23.93 -3.81
CA SER A 570 -25.06 23.39 -4.57
C SER A 570 -23.83 24.30 -4.41
N LEU A 571 -22.75 23.80 -3.82
CA LEU A 571 -21.44 24.45 -3.75
C LEU A 571 -20.60 24.22 -5.02
N LEU A 572 -21.24 24.20 -6.17
CA LEU A 572 -20.58 24.48 -7.45
C LEU A 572 -21.04 25.87 -7.92
N PRO A 573 -20.17 26.90 -7.91
CA PRO A 573 -20.34 28.03 -8.81
C PRO A 573 -20.25 27.59 -10.27
#